data_AF-A0A966Y644-F1
#
_entry.id   AF-A0A966Y644-F1
#
_cell.length_a   1.000
_cell.length_b   1.000
_cell.length_c   1.000
_cell.angle_alpha   90.00
_cell.angle_beta   90.00
_cell.angle_gamma   90.00
#
_symmetry.space_group_name_H-M   'P 1'
#
loop_
_entity.id
_entity.type
_entity.pdbx_description
1 polymer ?
#
loop_
_entity_poly.entity_id
_entity_poly.type
_entity_poly.pdbx_seq_one_letter_code
_entity_poly.pdbx_strand_id
1 'polypeptide(L)' 'MSLERLKDWVGRTQTMEDLAAPFPVRALAATFDDNDPEPRHGDALPPLWHWLYFLDAAPQ' A
#
# COMPACT_ATOMS: atom_id res chain seq x y z
N MET A 1 -7.81 21.26 -14.62
CA MET A 1 -7.78 20.18 -15.64
C MET A 1 -9.13 20.09 -16.30
N SER A 2 -9.20 19.85 -17.62
CA SER A 2 -10.46 19.52 -18.30
C SER A 2 -10.73 18.01 -18.24
N LEU A 3 -11.99 17.60 -18.38
CA LEU A 3 -12.36 16.18 -18.48
C LEU A 3 -11.65 15.49 -19.65
N GLU A 4 -11.49 16.18 -20.78
CA GLU A 4 -10.77 15.65 -21.93
C GLU A 4 -9.32 15.26 -21.60
N ARG A 5 -8.62 16.07 -20.80
CA ARG A 5 -7.25 15.78 -20.37
C ARG A 5 -7.15 14.63 -19.35
N LEU A 6 -8.23 14.28 -18.66
CA LEU A 6 -8.27 13.11 -17.76
C LEU A 6 -8.41 11.80 -18.54
N LYS A 7 -9.07 11.82 -19.71
CA LYS A 7 -9.23 10.62 -20.55
C LYS A 7 -7.89 10.07 -21.04
N ASP A 8 -6.88 10.94 -21.21
CA ASP A 8 -5.52 10.56 -21.62
C ASP A 8 -4.82 9.60 -20.65
N TRP A 9 -5.34 9.45 -19.42
CA TRP A 9 -4.82 8.50 -18.42
C TRP A 9 -5.38 7.08 -18.57
N VAL A 10 -6.49 6.90 -19.29
CA VAL A 10 -7.09 5.58 -19.49
C VAL A 10 -6.16 4.71 -20.32
N GLY A 11 -5.87 3.50 -19.82
CA GLY A 11 -4.98 2.55 -20.48
C GLY A 11 -3.49 2.73 -20.18
N ARG A 12 -3.10 3.74 -19.39
CA ARG A 12 -1.73 3.84 -18.88
C ARG A 12 -1.50 2.80 -17.79
N THR A 13 -0.29 2.24 -17.77
CA THR A 13 0.15 1.27 -16.77
C THR A 13 1.53 1.63 -16.26
N GLN A 14 1.79 1.34 -15.00
CA GLN A 14 3.11 1.44 -14.38
C GLN A 14 3.39 0.14 -13.62
N THR A 15 4.66 -0.25 -13.58
CA THR A 15 5.15 -1.36 -12.77
C THR A 15 6.25 -0.85 -11.86
N MET A 16 6.20 -1.25 -10.59
CA MET A 16 7.17 -0.89 -9.57
C MET A 16 7.44 -2.11 -8.69
N GLU A 17 8.65 -2.18 -8.16
CA GLU A 17 9.04 -3.14 -7.14
C GLU A 17 9.28 -2.38 -5.85
N ASP A 18 8.79 -2.94 -4.76
CA ASP A 18 9.00 -2.40 -3.41
C ASP A 18 9.11 -3.55 -2.40
N LEU A 19 9.63 -3.23 -1.23
CA LEU A 19 9.69 -4.15 -0.10
C LEU A 19 8.43 -4.00 0.74
N ALA A 20 7.71 -5.10 0.91
CA ALA A 20 6.66 -5.21 1.92
C ALA A 20 7.29 -5.23 3.33
N ALA A 21 7.67 -4.04 3.83
CA ALA A 21 8.27 -3.87 5.14
C ALA A 21 7.26 -4.18 6.27
N PRO A 22 7.68 -4.63 7.46
CA PRO A 22 6.75 -4.95 8.54
C PRO A 22 6.06 -3.74 9.19
N PHE A 23 6.62 -2.53 9.02
CA PHE A 23 6.15 -1.34 9.72
C PHE A 23 4.69 -0.97 9.44
N PRO A 24 4.18 -0.92 8.19
CA PRO A 24 2.79 -0.58 7.93
C PRO A 24 1.80 -1.53 8.62
N VAL A 25 2.10 -2.82 8.67
CA VAL A 25 1.29 -3.83 9.38
C VAL A 25 1.26 -3.54 10.87
N ARG A 26 2.43 -3.31 11.49
CA ARG A 26 2.51 -2.94 12.91
C ARG A 26 1.72 -1.66 13.21
N ALA A 27 1.86 -0.65 12.37
CA ALA A 27 1.20 0.64 12.57
C ALA A 27 -0.33 0.49 12.48
N LEU A 28 -0.84 -0.30 11.54
CA LEU A 28 -2.28 -0.55 11.42
C LEU A 28 -2.79 -1.42 12.58
N ALA A 29 -2.08 -2.50 12.94
CA ALA A 29 -2.43 -3.37 14.06
C ALA A 29 -2.56 -2.59 15.38
N ALA A 30 -1.62 -1.68 15.65
CA ALA A 30 -1.66 -0.82 16.83
C ALA A 30 -2.91 0.09 16.89
N THR A 31 -3.54 0.40 15.75
CA THR A 31 -4.80 1.17 15.72
C THR A 31 -5.98 0.36 16.25
N PHE A 32 -5.90 -0.97 16.20
CA PHE A 32 -6.94 -1.88 16.69
C PHE A 32 -6.73 -2.34 18.13
N ASP A 33 -5.77 -1.74 18.85
CA ASP A 33 -5.31 -2.21 20.17
C ASP A 33 -4.94 -3.71 20.17
N ASP A 34 -4.47 -4.19 19.02
CA ASP A 34 -4.10 -5.58 18.84
C ASP A 34 -2.75 -5.85 19.53
N ASN A 35 -2.68 -6.96 20.27
CA ASN A 35 -1.47 -7.41 20.96
C ASN A 35 -0.78 -8.56 20.21
N ASP A 36 -1.09 -8.70 18.92
CA ASP A 36 -0.47 -9.67 18.04
C ASP A 36 1.06 -9.55 18.04
N PRO A 37 1.79 -10.65 17.78
CA PRO A 37 3.24 -10.64 17.71
C PRO A 37 3.77 -9.62 16.70
N GLU A 38 4.95 -9.07 16.99
CA GLU A 38 5.65 -8.15 16.09
C GLU A 38 5.79 -8.79 14.68
N PRO A 39 5.28 -8.13 13.62
CA PRO A 39 5.30 -8.69 12.28
C PRO A 39 6.74 -8.82 11.76
N ARG A 40 7.03 -9.92 11.07
CA ARG A 40 8.34 -10.21 10.47
C ARG A 40 8.24 -10.39 8.97
N HIS A 41 9.37 -10.24 8.28
CA HIS A 41 9.45 -10.54 6.86
C HIS A 41 9.04 -12.00 6.58
N GLY A 42 8.15 -12.19 5.61
CA GLY A 42 7.63 -13.49 5.21
C GLY A 42 6.37 -13.94 5.96
N ASP A 43 5.95 -13.21 7.01
CA ASP A 43 4.66 -13.49 7.65
C ASP A 43 3.50 -13.16 6.69
N ALA A 44 2.41 -13.92 6.81
CA ALA A 44 1.22 -13.70 5.99
C ALA A 44 0.50 -12.41 6.42
N LEU A 45 -0.01 -11.66 5.44
CA LEU A 45 -0.82 -10.48 5.71
C LEU A 45 -2.28 -10.86 6.02
N PRO A 46 -2.93 -10.14 6.95
CA PRO A 46 -4.38 -10.23 7.09
C PRO A 46 -5.12 -9.83 5.80
N PRO A 47 -6.37 -10.28 5.61
CA PRO A 47 -7.15 -9.93 4.43
C PRO A 47 -7.23 -8.41 4.22
N LEU A 48 -7.01 -7.99 2.96
CA LEU A 48 -7.02 -6.59 2.51
C LEU A 48 -5.85 -5.71 2.99
N TRP A 49 -4.96 -6.19 3.87
CA TRP A 49 -3.86 -5.35 4.38
C TRP A 49 -2.74 -5.12 3.35
N HIS A 50 -2.74 -5.85 2.23
CA HIS A 50 -1.82 -5.60 1.12
C HIS A 50 -1.95 -4.19 0.52
N TRP A 51 -3.10 -3.53 0.69
CA TRP A 51 -3.30 -2.15 0.23
C TRP A 51 -2.37 -1.13 0.88
N LEU A 52 -1.81 -1.44 2.06
CA LEU A 52 -0.83 -0.60 2.74
C LEU A 52 0.47 -0.40 1.94
N TYR A 53 0.72 -1.23 0.91
CA TYR A 53 1.94 -1.21 0.09
C TYR A 53 1.73 -0.67 -1.32
N PHE A 54 0.52 -0.20 -1.67
CA PHE A 54 0.22 0.42 -2.96
C PHE A 54 0.03 1.94 -2.82
N LEU A 55 0.90 2.57 -2.04
CA LEU A 55 0.89 4.01 -1.83
C LEU A 55 1.81 4.69 -2.85
N ASP A 56 1.26 5.59 -3.66
CA ASP A 56 2.03 6.30 -4.68
C ASP A 56 2.90 7.40 -4.04
N ALA A 57 4.18 7.45 -4.41
CA ALA A 57 5.15 8.47 -4.02
C ALA A 57 5.52 9.36 -5.22
N ALA A 58 4.54 9.66 -6.07
CA ALA A 58 4.74 10.52 -7.23
C ALA A 58 5.02 11.99 -6.83
N PRO A 59 5.98 12.65 -7.50
CA PRO A 59 6.13 14.10 -7.41
C PRO A 59 4.82 14.82 -7.74
N GLN A 60 4.56 15.92 -7.01
CA GLN A 60 3.37 16.77 -7.20
C GLN A 60 3.56 17.81 -8.31
#